data_AF-A0A924XXL4-F1
#
_entry.id   AF-A0A924XXL4-F1
#
_cell.length_a   1.000
_cell.length_b   1.000
_cell.length_c   1.000
_cell.angle_alpha   90.00
_cell.angle_beta   90.00
_cell.angle_gamma   90.00
#
_symmetry.space_group_name_H-M   'P 1'
#
loop_
_entity.id
_entity.type
_entity.pdbx_description
1 polymer ?
#
loop_
_entity_poly.entity_id
_entity_poly.type
_entity_poly.pdbx_seq_one_letter_code
_entity_poly.pdbx_strand_id
1 'polypeptide(L)'
;MSTQVTFRIHNVRCVDETGGGFAERVGNDEIFLGGFGIDGNGQTVKAGQSEIYAHFDDGDVKNFGPARRFVTLGLPSGGGSVTAGLLLVEKDSGGMDTALEKLYAKVVEEINKKRQEEMAQRRVASLAGLDIDWKAVWGQVKPLIVAYVKDKIVSAFNDDPFPLQSVSISVGPNGDFGNGSRTSPPATIEFRGHDGVYRLTYDWEVS
;
A
#
# COMPACT_ATOMS: atom_id res chain seq x y z
N MET A 1 18.56 -14.14 12.59
CA MET A 1 17.72 -13.90 11.41
C MET A 1 16.87 -12.67 11.71
N SER A 2 16.76 -11.71 10.80
CA SER A 2 15.87 -10.56 10.97
C SER A 2 14.43 -11.00 10.71
N THR A 3 13.53 -10.76 11.65
CA THR A 3 12.09 -11.00 11.50
C THR A 3 11.56 -10.16 10.34
N GLN A 4 10.77 -10.77 9.46
CA GLN A 4 10.14 -10.07 8.34
C GLN A 4 8.62 -10.16 8.45
N VAL A 5 7.94 -9.16 7.92
CA VAL A 5 6.48 -9.11 7.84
C VAL A 5 6.07 -8.92 6.39
N THR A 6 5.25 -9.81 5.87
CA THR A 6 4.77 -9.77 4.50
C THR A 6 3.31 -9.37 4.47
N PHE A 7 2.98 -8.33 3.68
CA PHE A 7 1.60 -8.01 3.31
C PHE A 7 1.15 -8.94 2.19
N ARG A 8 0.05 -9.66 2.38
CA ARG A 8 -0.46 -10.65 1.41
C ARG A 8 -1.88 -10.32 1.01
N ILE A 9 -2.16 -10.48 -0.28
CA ILE A 9 -3.46 -10.21 -0.88
C ILE A 9 -4.12 -11.56 -1.18
N HIS A 10 -5.34 -11.74 -0.66
CA HIS A 10 -6.14 -12.96 -0.84
C HIS A 10 -7.07 -12.86 -2.02
N ASN A 11 -7.74 -11.72 -2.16
CA ASN A 11 -8.61 -11.46 -3.30
C ASN A 11 -8.80 -9.96 -3.53
N VAL A 12 -9.22 -9.63 -4.75
CA VAL A 12 -9.78 -8.34 -5.12
C VAL A 12 -11.15 -8.59 -5.72
N ARG A 13 -12.15 -7.85 -5.23
CA ARG A 13 -13.53 -7.91 -5.69
C ARG A 13 -13.92 -6.58 -6.33
N CYS A 14 -14.45 -6.60 -7.54
CA CYS A 14 -15.24 -5.50 -8.08
C CYS A 14 -16.61 -5.52 -7.39
N VAL A 15 -16.94 -4.44 -6.70
CA VAL A 15 -18.22 -4.29 -5.99
C VAL A 15 -19.23 -3.57 -6.86
N ASP A 16 -18.76 -2.60 -7.64
CA ASP A 16 -19.51 -1.73 -8.54
C ASP A 16 -18.53 -1.30 -9.63
N GLU A 17 -18.79 -1.67 -10.87
CA GLU A 17 -18.10 -1.24 -12.09
C GLU A 17 -18.76 0.07 -12.56
N THR A 18 -17.97 0.95 -13.17
CA THR A 18 -18.39 2.32 -13.51
C THR A 18 -19.72 2.38 -14.28
N GLY A 19 -20.62 3.30 -13.89
CA GLY A 19 -21.73 3.79 -14.74
C GLY A 19 -22.74 2.76 -15.29
N GLY A 20 -23.94 2.69 -14.71
CA GLY A 20 -25.07 1.84 -15.15
C GLY A 20 -25.67 2.09 -16.55
N GLY A 21 -24.94 2.72 -17.48
CA GLY A 21 -25.33 2.89 -18.87
C GLY A 21 -25.02 1.65 -19.71
N PHE A 22 -25.97 1.21 -20.55
CA PHE A 22 -25.82 0.10 -21.51
C PHE A 22 -24.63 0.24 -22.49
N ALA A 23 -23.97 1.42 -22.53
CA ALA A 23 -22.83 1.72 -23.39
C ALA A 23 -21.46 1.58 -22.68
N GLU A 24 -21.39 1.62 -21.35
CA GLU A 24 -20.13 1.50 -20.57
C GLU A 24 -19.81 0.04 -20.20
N ARG A 25 -20.82 -0.84 -20.15
CA ARG A 25 -20.71 -2.31 -19.97
C ARG A 25 -19.89 -3.07 -21.04
N VAL A 26 -19.20 -2.36 -21.91
CA VAL A 26 -18.37 -2.91 -23.00
C VAL A 26 -16.89 -2.54 -22.82
N GLY A 27 -16.56 -1.65 -21.88
CA GLY A 27 -15.18 -1.40 -21.45
C GLY A 27 -14.79 -2.47 -20.44
N ASN A 28 -13.72 -3.21 -20.71
CA ASN A 28 -13.14 -4.10 -19.70
C ASN A 28 -12.02 -3.31 -19.01
N ASP A 29 -12.17 -3.01 -17.72
CA ASP A 29 -11.13 -2.28 -17.00
C ASP A 29 -9.99 -3.23 -16.62
N GLU A 30 -8.82 -3.02 -17.24
CA GLU A 30 -7.59 -3.68 -16.83
C GLU A 30 -7.07 -3.04 -15.53
N ILE A 31 -7.28 -3.71 -14.40
CA ILE A 31 -6.89 -3.17 -13.10
C ILE A 31 -5.48 -3.60 -12.72
N PHE A 32 -4.63 -2.61 -12.44
CA PHE A 32 -3.30 -2.82 -11.93
C PHE A 32 -3.15 -2.30 -10.50
N LEU A 33 -2.29 -2.97 -9.73
CA LEU A 33 -1.96 -2.62 -8.36
C LEU A 33 -0.45 -2.50 -8.20
N GLY A 34 0.00 -1.42 -7.56
CA GLY A 34 1.37 -1.23 -7.12
C GLY A 34 1.43 -0.40 -5.85
N GLY A 35 2.64 -0.07 -5.39
CA GLY A 35 2.78 0.84 -4.25
C GLY A 35 4.11 0.71 -3.52
N PHE A 36 4.05 0.68 -2.20
CA PHE A 36 5.23 0.67 -1.35
C PHE A 36 4.90 0.08 0.03
N GLY A 37 5.93 -0.19 0.82
CA GLY A 37 5.78 -0.34 2.26
C GLY A 37 6.82 0.48 3.03
N ILE A 38 6.54 0.69 4.31
CA ILE A 38 7.44 1.33 5.28
C ILE A 38 7.67 0.30 6.37
N ASP A 39 8.92 -0.07 6.55
CA ASP A 39 9.33 -1.09 7.52
C ASP A 39 9.41 -0.55 8.95
N GLY A 40 9.71 -1.43 9.92
CA GLY A 40 9.80 -1.05 11.33
C GLY A 40 10.97 -0.12 11.68
N ASN A 41 11.85 0.19 10.72
CA ASN A 41 12.96 1.13 10.85
C ASN A 41 12.73 2.42 10.04
N GLY A 42 11.56 2.59 9.42
CA GLY A 42 11.28 3.73 8.55
C GLY A 42 12.03 3.68 7.22
N GLN A 43 12.43 2.50 6.78
CA GLN A 43 12.88 2.28 5.41
C GLN A 43 11.67 2.07 4.50
N THR A 44 11.62 2.81 3.41
CA THR A 44 10.62 2.59 2.36
C THR A 44 11.10 1.50 1.41
N VAL A 45 10.22 0.57 1.07
CA VAL A 45 10.44 -0.52 0.12
C VAL A 45 9.42 -0.39 -1.01
N LYS A 46 9.86 -0.40 -2.26
CA LYS A 46 8.95 -0.34 -3.40
C LYS A 46 8.22 -1.68 -3.57
N ALA A 47 6.91 -1.63 -3.75
CA ALA A 47 6.13 -2.77 -4.19
C ALA A 47 5.95 -2.67 -5.70
N GLY A 48 6.38 -3.70 -6.43
CA GLY A 48 6.26 -3.74 -7.89
C GLY A 48 4.81 -3.60 -8.35
N GLN A 49 4.62 -3.18 -9.60
CA GLN A 49 3.31 -3.16 -10.20
C GLN A 49 2.92 -4.54 -10.71
N SER A 50 1.62 -4.76 -10.78
CA SER A 50 1.09 -5.96 -11.41
C SER A 50 -0.36 -5.83 -11.78
N GLU A 51 -0.71 -6.48 -12.87
CA GLU A 51 -2.10 -6.75 -13.22
C GLU A 51 -2.75 -7.60 -12.12
N ILE A 52 -3.95 -7.20 -11.74
CA ILE A 52 -4.83 -7.97 -10.86
C ILE A 52 -5.74 -8.85 -11.72
N TYR A 53 -6.43 -8.22 -12.66
CA TYR A 53 -7.35 -8.88 -13.58
C TYR A 53 -7.68 -7.95 -14.75
N ALA A 54 -7.83 -8.51 -15.95
CA ALA A 54 -8.04 -7.75 -17.18
C ALA A 54 -9.50 -7.38 -17.46
N HIS A 55 -10.46 -8.07 -16.83
CA HIS A 55 -11.89 -7.98 -17.18
C HIS A 55 -12.75 -8.09 -15.92
N PHE A 56 -12.70 -7.09 -15.04
CA PHE A 56 -13.57 -7.08 -13.87
C PHE A 56 -14.98 -6.65 -14.25
N ASP A 57 -15.98 -7.52 -14.06
CA ASP A 57 -17.40 -7.14 -14.07
C ASP A 57 -17.95 -6.89 -12.64
N ASP A 58 -19.12 -6.26 -12.54
CA ASP A 58 -19.91 -6.18 -11.29
C ASP A 58 -19.99 -7.50 -10.51
N GLY A 59 -19.38 -7.51 -9.31
CA GLY A 59 -19.40 -8.65 -8.41
C GLY A 59 -18.28 -9.67 -8.63
N ASP A 60 -17.45 -9.50 -9.66
CA ASP A 60 -16.32 -10.38 -9.93
C ASP A 60 -15.31 -10.40 -8.80
N VAL A 61 -14.71 -11.57 -8.60
CA VAL A 61 -13.70 -11.79 -7.56
C VAL A 61 -12.49 -12.48 -8.14
N LYS A 62 -11.37 -11.76 -8.18
CA LYS A 62 -10.06 -12.34 -8.42
C LYS A 62 -9.52 -12.93 -7.13
N ASN A 63 -9.52 -14.26 -7.01
CA ASN A 63 -8.90 -14.97 -5.90
C ASN A 63 -7.43 -15.31 -6.20
N PHE A 64 -6.58 -15.22 -5.17
CA PHE A 64 -5.17 -15.62 -5.23
C PHE A 64 -4.94 -16.86 -4.36
N GLY A 65 -4.66 -18.00 -5.02
CA GLY A 65 -4.28 -19.26 -4.38
C GLY A 65 -2.93 -19.73 -4.93
N PRO A 66 -1.79 -19.60 -4.19
CA PRO A 66 -1.67 -19.04 -2.85
C PRO A 66 -1.86 -17.51 -2.80
N ALA A 67 -2.06 -16.96 -1.59
CA ALA A 67 -2.15 -15.53 -1.37
C ALA A 67 -0.92 -14.81 -1.95
N ARG A 68 -1.16 -13.72 -2.67
CA ARG A 68 -0.12 -12.98 -3.37
C ARG A 68 0.68 -12.15 -2.38
N ARG A 69 2.00 -12.33 -2.36
CA ARG A 69 2.91 -11.44 -1.60
C ARG A 69 3.03 -10.10 -2.33
N PHE A 70 2.66 -9.02 -1.67
CA PHE A 70 2.73 -7.68 -2.24
C PHE A 70 4.04 -6.97 -1.88
N VAL A 71 4.36 -6.94 -0.59
CA VAL A 71 5.61 -6.37 -0.06
C VAL A 71 6.02 -7.11 1.20
N THR A 72 7.33 -7.29 1.37
CA THR A 72 7.95 -7.85 2.56
C THR A 72 8.81 -6.79 3.22
N LEU A 73 8.64 -6.61 4.52
CA LEU A 73 9.19 -5.51 5.30
C LEU A 73 9.99 -6.04 6.47
N GLY A 74 11.11 -5.37 6.77
CA GLY A 74 11.93 -5.68 7.93
C GLY A 74 11.25 -5.26 9.24
N LEU A 75 11.44 -6.06 10.28
CA LEU A 75 11.03 -5.74 11.64
C LEU A 75 12.27 -5.70 12.55
N PRO A 76 12.51 -4.62 13.30
CA PRO A 76 13.59 -4.59 14.27
C PRO A 76 13.33 -5.56 15.43
N SER A 77 14.39 -5.84 16.20
CA SER A 77 14.27 -6.58 17.45
C SER A 77 13.39 -5.81 18.42
N GLY A 78 12.39 -6.47 19.02
CA GLY A 78 11.43 -5.81 19.92
C GLY A 78 10.09 -5.48 19.27
N GLY A 79 9.90 -5.79 17.99
CA GLY A 79 8.64 -5.55 17.29
C GLY A 79 8.60 -4.17 16.66
N GLY A 80 7.40 -3.67 16.35
CA GLY A 80 7.22 -2.35 15.74
C GLY A 80 6.03 -2.28 14.80
N SER A 81 5.85 -1.13 14.16
CA SER A 81 4.78 -0.93 13.19
C SER A 81 5.32 -0.98 11.75
N VAL A 82 4.58 -1.63 10.86
CA VAL A 82 4.83 -1.59 9.42
C VAL A 82 3.63 -1.01 8.69
N THR A 83 3.84 -0.43 7.51
CA THR A 83 2.78 0.15 6.67
C THR A 83 2.90 -0.36 5.24
N ALA A 84 1.76 -0.64 4.60
CA ALA A 84 1.66 -0.87 3.16
C ALA A 84 0.81 0.26 2.55
N GLY A 85 1.32 0.88 1.49
CA GLY A 85 0.60 1.84 0.66
C GLY A 85 0.28 1.21 -0.69
N LEU A 86 -0.95 1.39 -1.16
CA LEU A 86 -1.50 0.75 -2.33
C LEU A 86 -2.09 1.79 -3.27
N LEU A 87 -1.67 1.76 -4.53
CA LEU A 87 -2.19 2.57 -5.60
C LEU A 87 -2.81 1.63 -6.65
N LEU A 88 -4.11 1.76 -6.84
CA LEU A 88 -4.89 1.08 -7.86
C LEU A 88 -5.04 2.02 -9.07
N VAL A 89 -4.85 1.49 -10.28
CA VAL A 89 -4.92 2.26 -11.52
C VAL A 89 -5.64 1.43 -12.59
N GLU A 90 -6.53 2.05 -13.34
CA GLU A 90 -7.19 1.50 -14.53
C GLU A 90 -6.26 1.72 -15.71
N LYS A 91 -5.89 0.67 -16.45
CA LYS A 91 -4.86 0.81 -17.49
C LYS A 91 -5.48 1.07 -18.86
N ASP A 92 -5.64 2.35 -19.18
CA ASP A 92 -6.05 2.75 -20.54
C ASP A 92 -4.89 3.20 -21.43
N SER A 93 -3.72 3.58 -20.87
CA SER A 93 -2.64 4.18 -21.69
C SER A 93 -1.19 4.00 -21.21
N GLY A 94 -0.92 3.19 -20.18
CA GLY A 94 0.46 2.78 -19.84
C GLY A 94 1.27 3.75 -18.97
N GLY A 95 0.64 4.66 -18.23
CA GLY A 95 1.30 5.64 -17.34
C GLY A 95 1.70 5.13 -15.95
N MET A 96 1.26 3.93 -15.56
CA MET A 96 1.35 3.45 -14.18
C MET A 96 2.78 3.34 -13.63
N ASP A 97 3.73 2.85 -14.40
CA ASP A 97 5.12 2.73 -13.94
C ASP A 97 5.68 4.08 -13.51
N THR A 98 5.42 5.12 -14.30
CA THR A 98 5.90 6.47 -14.01
C THR A 98 5.15 7.06 -12.80
N ALA A 99 3.85 6.79 -12.67
CA ALA A 99 3.06 7.18 -11.51
C ALA A 99 3.62 6.55 -10.22
N LEU A 100 3.92 5.24 -10.25
CA LEU A 100 4.48 4.51 -9.12
C LEU A 100 5.90 4.96 -8.78
N GLU A 101 6.74 5.25 -9.77
CA GLU A 101 8.07 5.82 -9.50
C GLU A 101 7.98 7.18 -8.81
N LYS A 102 7.11 8.07 -9.30
CA LYS A 102 6.88 9.39 -8.69
C LYS A 102 6.32 9.27 -7.27
N LEU A 103 5.34 8.39 -7.07
CA LEU A 103 4.77 8.09 -5.75
C LEU A 103 5.87 7.60 -4.80
N TYR A 104 6.63 6.59 -5.22
CA TYR A 104 7.68 6.00 -4.40
C TYR A 104 8.77 7.02 -4.03
N ALA A 105 9.26 7.79 -5.01
CA ALA A 105 10.23 8.86 -4.78
C ALA A 105 9.72 9.88 -3.77
N LYS A 106 8.44 10.27 -3.87
CA LYS A 106 7.83 11.23 -2.95
C LYS A 106 7.71 10.67 -1.53
N VAL A 107 7.34 9.40 -1.38
CA VAL A 107 7.27 8.75 -0.06
C VAL A 107 8.65 8.68 0.58
N VAL A 108 9.68 8.28 -0.18
CA VAL A 108 11.08 8.25 0.29
C VAL A 108 11.52 9.64 0.75
N GLU A 109 11.23 10.68 -0.03
CA GLU A 109 11.57 12.06 0.31
C GLU A 109 10.97 12.47 1.66
N GLU A 110 9.65 12.31 1.84
CA GLU A 110 8.96 12.78 3.05
C GLU A 110 9.28 11.94 4.29
N ILE A 111 9.45 10.63 4.15
CA ILE A 111 9.89 9.77 5.26
C ILE A 111 11.33 10.12 5.65
N ASN A 112 12.22 10.39 4.70
CA ASN A 112 13.59 10.80 5.02
C ASN A 112 13.64 12.15 5.71
N LYS A 113 12.79 13.12 5.35
CA LYS A 113 12.66 14.38 6.10
C LYS A 113 12.30 14.11 7.56
N LYS A 114 11.28 13.27 7.80
CA LYS A 114 10.89 12.88 9.16
C LYS A 114 11.97 12.13 9.93
N ARG A 115 12.76 11.29 9.26
CA ARG A 115 13.94 10.66 9.86
C ARG A 115 14.97 11.70 10.32
N GLN A 116 15.26 12.70 9.50
CA GLN A 116 16.21 13.75 9.88
C GLN A 116 15.70 14.60 11.05
N GLU A 117 14.40 14.92 11.06
CA GLU A 117 13.76 15.62 12.17
C GLU A 117 13.87 14.84 13.49
N GLU A 118 13.55 13.54 13.49
CA GLU A 118 13.67 12.67 14.65
C GLU A 118 15.12 12.56 15.16
N MET A 119 16.09 12.40 14.26
CA MET A 119 17.51 12.34 14.63
C MET A 119 17.98 13.64 15.28
N ALA A 120 17.57 14.79 14.73
CA ALA A 120 17.91 16.09 15.27
C ALA A 120 17.29 16.32 16.65
N GLN A 121 16.00 15.99 16.82
CA GLN A 121 15.29 16.13 18.09
C GLN A 121 15.91 15.27 19.20
N ARG A 122 16.29 14.04 18.86
CA ARG A 122 16.87 13.07 19.80
C ARG A 122 18.39 13.25 19.98
N ARG A 123 19.03 14.08 19.15
CA ARG A 123 20.49 14.30 19.12
C ARG A 123 21.28 13.01 18.92
N VAL A 124 20.82 12.17 17.99
CA VAL A 124 21.43 10.89 17.63
C VAL A 124 21.92 10.91 16.18
N ALA A 125 22.95 10.12 15.88
CA ALA A 125 23.45 9.98 14.51
C ALA A 125 22.71 8.92 13.68
N SER A 126 21.88 8.08 14.35
CA SER A 126 21.10 7.02 13.72
C SER A 126 19.86 6.72 14.54
N LEU A 127 18.78 6.31 13.85
CA LEU A 127 17.54 5.83 14.45
C LEU A 127 17.51 4.29 14.60
N ALA A 128 18.55 3.59 14.15
CA ALA A 128 18.59 2.14 14.19
C ALA A 128 18.44 1.63 15.64
N GLY A 129 17.45 0.75 15.86
CA GLY A 129 17.16 0.18 17.18
C GLY A 129 16.42 1.11 18.14
N LEU A 130 16.02 2.31 17.70
CA LEU A 130 15.13 3.16 18.49
C LEU A 130 13.68 2.77 18.26
N ASP A 131 12.89 2.78 19.33
CA ASP A 131 11.45 2.61 19.27
C ASP A 131 10.80 3.89 18.70
N ILE A 132 10.50 3.84 17.41
CA ILE A 132 9.84 4.92 16.67
C ILE A 132 8.54 4.38 16.12
N ASP A 133 7.45 5.07 16.45
CA ASP A 133 6.14 4.77 15.89
C ASP A 133 6.06 5.26 14.44
N TRP A 134 6.55 4.44 13.52
CA TRP A 134 6.52 4.73 12.08
C TRP A 134 5.10 4.82 11.52
N LYS A 135 4.10 4.22 12.18
CA LYS A 135 2.68 4.42 11.86
C LYS A 135 2.25 5.84 12.19
N ALA A 136 2.66 6.40 13.33
CA ALA A 136 2.40 7.80 13.66
C ALA A 136 3.11 8.76 12.70
N VAL A 137 4.36 8.47 12.32
CA VAL A 137 5.09 9.24 11.30
C VAL A 137 4.36 9.20 9.95
N TRP A 138 3.91 8.02 9.52
CA TRP A 138 3.12 7.88 8.30
C TRP A 138 1.83 8.69 8.36
N GLY A 139 1.17 8.78 9.51
CA GLY A 139 0.00 9.63 9.72
C GLY A 139 0.23 11.11 9.39
N GLN A 140 1.44 11.62 9.62
CA GLN A 140 1.83 12.99 9.27
C GLN A 140 2.22 13.14 7.79
N VAL A 141 2.84 12.11 7.21
CA VAL A 141 3.33 12.12 5.82
C VAL A 141 2.19 11.88 4.82
N LYS A 142 1.24 10.99 5.14
CA LYS A 142 0.16 10.56 4.24
C LYS A 142 -0.60 11.72 3.58
N PRO A 143 -1.03 12.79 4.28
CA PRO A 143 -1.73 13.90 3.64
C PRO A 143 -0.92 14.59 2.54
N LEU A 144 0.40 14.70 2.71
CA LEU A 144 1.31 15.30 1.72
C LEU A 144 1.44 14.43 0.48
N ILE A 145 1.49 13.11 0.67
CA ILE A 145 1.54 12.14 -0.43
C ILE A 145 0.22 12.14 -1.20
N VAL A 146 -0.92 12.12 -0.50
CA VAL A 146 -2.25 12.18 -1.12
C VAL A 146 -2.43 13.44 -1.95
N ALA A 147 -2.01 14.60 -1.43
CA ALA A 147 -2.03 15.86 -2.19
C ALA A 147 -1.14 15.77 -3.45
N TYR A 148 0.09 15.25 -3.31
CA TYR A 148 0.99 15.06 -4.44
C TYR A 148 0.43 14.14 -5.53
N VAL A 149 -0.20 13.03 -5.16
CA VAL A 149 -0.84 12.11 -6.12
C VAL A 149 -1.91 12.87 -6.93
N LYS A 150 -2.78 13.62 -6.27
CA LYS A 150 -3.82 14.42 -6.92
C LYS A 150 -3.22 15.48 -7.87
N ASP A 151 -2.19 16.19 -7.44
CA ASP A 151 -1.68 17.33 -8.20
C ASP A 151 -0.71 16.96 -9.33
N LYS A 152 0.00 15.84 -9.21
CA LYS A 152 1.15 15.51 -10.07
C LYS A 152 1.03 14.18 -10.80
N ILE A 153 0.20 13.27 -10.30
CA ILE A 153 -0.01 11.98 -10.95
C ILE A 153 -1.29 12.08 -11.79
N VAL A 154 -2.44 12.41 -11.19
CA VAL A 154 -3.70 12.58 -11.93
C VAL A 154 -3.54 13.56 -13.10
N SER A 155 -2.96 14.75 -12.84
CA SER A 155 -2.78 15.77 -13.89
C SER A 155 -1.77 15.40 -14.99
N ALA A 156 -0.93 14.38 -14.80
CA ALA A 156 0.14 14.04 -15.75
C ALA A 156 -0.22 12.86 -16.67
N PHE A 157 -1.19 12.04 -16.29
CA PHE A 157 -1.47 10.79 -17.00
C PHE A 157 -2.83 10.78 -17.71
N ASN A 158 -3.68 11.82 -17.54
CA ASN A 158 -5.09 11.82 -18.00
C ASN A 158 -5.88 10.58 -17.57
N ASP A 159 -5.32 9.88 -16.61
CA ASP A 159 -5.73 8.60 -16.09
C ASP A 159 -5.99 8.87 -14.62
N ASP A 160 -6.95 8.14 -14.10
CA ASP A 160 -7.69 8.50 -12.93
C ASP A 160 -7.32 7.44 -11.87
N PRO A 161 -6.13 7.53 -11.24
CA PRO A 161 -5.75 6.60 -10.20
C PRO A 161 -6.74 6.70 -9.04
N PHE A 162 -7.09 5.56 -8.47
CA PHE A 162 -7.87 5.56 -7.24
C PHE A 162 -7.08 6.29 -6.14
N PRO A 163 -7.79 6.93 -5.19
CA PRO A 163 -7.15 7.52 -4.02
C PRO A 163 -6.22 6.52 -3.33
N LEU A 164 -4.98 6.94 -3.07
CA LEU A 164 -3.98 6.13 -2.38
C LEU A 164 -4.55 5.55 -1.07
N GLN A 165 -4.59 4.23 -0.98
CA GLN A 165 -4.95 3.54 0.26
C GLN A 165 -3.69 3.14 1.02
N SER A 166 -3.82 3.04 2.34
CA SER A 166 -2.72 2.52 3.17
C SER A 166 -3.24 1.93 4.46
N VAL A 167 -2.55 0.90 4.93
CA VAL A 167 -2.83 0.24 6.20
C VAL A 167 -1.54 -0.01 6.94
N SER A 168 -1.62 0.09 8.26
CA SER A 168 -0.50 -0.15 9.17
C SER A 168 -0.91 -1.17 10.22
N ILE A 169 0.04 -2.03 10.61
CA ILE A 169 -0.15 -3.00 11.68
C ILE A 169 1.04 -2.97 12.64
N SER A 170 0.79 -3.25 13.90
CA SER A 170 1.83 -3.41 14.92
C SER A 170 2.11 -4.90 15.13
N VAL A 171 3.39 -5.25 15.21
CA VAL A 171 3.87 -6.59 15.54
C VAL A 171 4.56 -6.53 16.89
N GLY A 172 4.19 -7.45 17.77
CA GLY A 172 4.74 -7.55 19.11
C GLY A 172 6.21 -8.00 19.12
N PRO A 173 6.88 -7.90 20.28
CA PRO A 173 8.31 -8.20 20.42
C PRO A 173 8.67 -9.66 20.10
N ASN A 174 7.71 -10.57 20.18
CA ASN A 174 7.89 -11.98 19.88
C ASN A 174 7.69 -12.30 18.38
N GLY A 175 7.41 -11.31 17.54
CA GLY A 175 7.09 -11.53 16.13
C GLY A 175 5.68 -12.12 15.94
N ASP A 176 4.72 -11.67 16.75
CA ASP A 176 3.31 -12.07 16.68
C ASP A 176 2.37 -10.86 16.70
N PHE A 177 1.09 -11.09 16.42
CA PHE A 177 0.05 -10.06 16.42
C PHE A 177 -0.72 -9.95 17.75
N GLY A 178 -0.05 -10.24 18.88
CA GLY A 178 -0.59 -10.07 20.24
C GLY A 178 -1.33 -11.29 20.80
N ASN A 179 -1.58 -12.32 19.99
CA ASN A 179 -2.23 -13.57 20.37
C ASN A 179 -1.34 -14.80 20.14
N GLY A 180 -0.03 -14.60 19.94
CA GLY A 180 0.91 -15.65 19.51
C GLY A 180 0.77 -16.08 18.06
N SER A 181 -0.21 -15.54 17.31
CA SER A 181 -0.34 -15.80 15.88
C SER A 181 0.71 -15.04 15.09
N ARG A 182 1.35 -15.74 14.15
CA ARG A 182 2.23 -15.15 13.14
C ARG A 182 1.47 -14.68 11.90
N THR A 183 0.15 -14.76 11.91
CA THR A 183 -0.73 -14.25 10.85
C THR A 183 -1.78 -13.35 11.46
N SER A 184 -1.97 -12.15 10.90
CA SER A 184 -3.01 -11.24 11.36
C SER A 184 -4.40 -11.78 10.96
N PRO A 185 -5.48 -11.37 11.64
CA PRO A 185 -6.82 -11.55 11.10
C PRO A 185 -6.92 -10.95 9.69
N PRO A 186 -7.68 -11.58 8.77
CA PRO A 186 -7.98 -10.97 7.48
C PRO A 186 -8.72 -9.65 7.65
N ALA A 187 -8.44 -8.71 6.75
CA ALA A 187 -9.08 -7.39 6.72
C ALA A 187 -9.32 -6.95 5.27
N THR A 188 -10.08 -5.87 5.09
CA THR A 188 -10.45 -5.35 3.77
C THR A 188 -10.09 -3.86 3.66
N ILE A 189 -9.57 -3.47 2.50
CA ILE A 189 -9.44 -2.07 2.07
C ILE A 189 -10.41 -1.85 0.91
N GLU A 190 -11.06 -0.69 0.89
CA GLU A 190 -11.92 -0.27 -0.23
C GLU A 190 -11.23 0.85 -1.02
N PHE A 191 -11.20 0.69 -2.34
CA PHE A 191 -10.84 1.73 -3.30
C PHE A 191 -12.13 2.25 -3.91
N ARG A 192 -12.32 3.57 -3.87
CA ARG A 192 -13.48 4.26 -4.45
C ARG A 192 -13.01 5.47 -5.23
N GLY A 193 -13.40 5.54 -6.48
CA GLY A 193 -13.02 6.58 -7.44
C GLY A 193 -13.71 6.28 -8.76
N HIS A 194 -13.99 7.34 -9.52
CA HIS A 194 -14.44 7.21 -10.92
C HIS A 194 -15.68 6.33 -11.09
N ASP A 195 -16.59 6.41 -10.11
CA ASP A 195 -17.80 5.58 -9.99
C ASP A 195 -17.56 4.07 -9.77
N GLY A 196 -16.32 3.60 -9.78
CA GLY A 196 -15.93 2.24 -9.44
C GLY A 196 -15.67 2.01 -7.95
N VAL A 197 -15.94 0.78 -7.48
CA VAL A 197 -15.67 0.33 -6.11
C VAL A 197 -14.99 -1.03 -6.11
N TYR A 198 -13.77 -1.07 -5.58
CA TYR A 198 -13.00 -2.31 -5.45
C TYR A 198 -12.69 -2.61 -3.99
N ARG A 199 -12.84 -3.87 -3.58
CA ARG A 199 -12.48 -4.35 -2.24
C ARG A 199 -11.35 -5.35 -2.31
N LEU A 200 -10.27 -5.06 -1.60
CA LEU A 200 -9.09 -5.91 -1.49
C LEU A 200 -9.07 -6.55 -0.11
N THR A 201 -9.09 -7.88 -0.07
CA THR A 201 -8.93 -8.66 1.18
C THR A 201 -7.46 -9.05 1.36
N TYR A 202 -6.92 -8.81 2.55
CA TYR A 202 -5.51 -9.02 2.86
C TYR A 202 -5.30 -9.57 4.27
N ASP A 203 -4.08 -10.03 4.53
CA ASP A 203 -3.54 -10.20 5.87
C ASP A 203 -2.04 -9.82 5.92
N TRP A 204 -1.46 -9.94 7.11
CA TRP A 204 -0.03 -9.84 7.33
C TRP A 204 0.50 -11.16 7.89
N GLU A 205 1.68 -11.57 7.44
CA GLU A 205 2.37 -12.77 7.94
C GLU A 205 3.79 -12.45 8.40
N VAL A 206 4.15 -12.94 9.58
CA VAL A 206 5.49 -12.84 10.14
C VAL A 206 6.29 -14.10 9.79
N SER A 207 7.44 -13.94 9.13
CA SER A 207 8.38 -15.00 8.73
C SER A 207 9.75 -14.83 9.37
#